data_AF-A0A7K7SCS2-F1
#
_entry.id   AF-A0A7K7SCS2-F1
#
_cell.length_a   1.000
_cell.length_b   1.000
_cell.length_c   1.000
_cell.angle_alpha   90.00
_cell.angle_beta   90.00
_cell.angle_gamma   90.00
#
_symmetry.space_group_name_H-M   'P 1'
#
loop_
_entity.id
_entity.type
_entity.pdbx_description
1 polymer ?
#
loop_
_entity_poly.entity_id
_entity_poly.type
_entity_poly.pdbx_seq_one_letter_code
_entity_poly.pdbx_strand_id
1 'polypeptide(L)'
;WLLPTMALQAHILALLAMTMATAIAIKVVPLDMAQDSFDDQYRGCTPVMNAALPFLYGVEYQRTPHFAWGWVKAQAEWRKRGSRVSPLASPAQAIAVMAYSMKYFYKDFNAAVRTGGRSRQEYRNNFHFKMVRFGHFTSTSLSKDIAQKYGTDTIFEVHTCHGVNIQAFSYDPSNREVLIPPFETFKVTKVTRDGQKTRISLRSTGTFSKYNCAWL
;
A
#
# COMPACT_ATOMS: atom_id res chain seq x y z
N TRP A 1 -52.88 -16.05 -29.21
CA TRP A 1 -52.24 -16.86 -28.15
C TRP A 1 -50.71 -16.90 -28.17
N LEU A 2 -50.01 -16.44 -29.22
CA LEU A 2 -48.53 -16.45 -29.30
C LEU A 2 -47.83 -15.21 -28.73
N LEU A 3 -48.54 -14.08 -28.61
CA LEU A 3 -47.98 -12.82 -28.09
C LEU A 3 -47.64 -12.85 -26.58
N PRO A 4 -48.44 -13.48 -25.68
CA PRO A 4 -48.14 -13.50 -24.25
C PRO A 4 -46.89 -14.33 -23.91
N THR A 5 -46.63 -15.41 -24.65
CA THR A 5 -45.49 -16.31 -24.40
C THR A 5 -44.16 -15.67 -24.81
N MET A 6 -44.14 -14.92 -25.92
CA MET A 6 -42.96 -14.19 -26.37
C MET A 6 -42.54 -13.09 -25.39
N ALA A 7 -43.50 -12.37 -24.80
CA ALA A 7 -43.23 -11.31 -23.83
C ALA A 7 -42.62 -11.86 -22.52
N LEU A 8 -43.11 -13.01 -22.05
CA LEU A 8 -42.58 -13.67 -20.86
C LEU A 8 -41.15 -14.17 -21.09
N GLN A 9 -40.88 -14.74 -22.28
CA GLN A 9 -39.55 -15.24 -22.63
C GLN A 9 -38.54 -14.09 -22.78
N ALA A 10 -38.94 -12.96 -23.34
CA ALA A 10 -38.12 -11.75 -23.40
C ALA A 10 -37.79 -11.18 -22.01
N HIS A 11 -38.75 -11.18 -21.08
CA HIS A 11 -38.51 -10.76 -19.69
C HIS A 11 -37.55 -11.71 -18.96
N ILE A 12 -37.71 -13.03 -19.14
CA ILE A 12 -36.80 -14.03 -18.56
C ILE A 12 -35.38 -13.88 -19.12
N LEU A 13 -35.24 -13.68 -20.44
CA LEU A 13 -33.95 -13.41 -21.08
C LEU A 13 -33.33 -12.09 -20.59
N ALA A 14 -34.12 -11.04 -20.42
CA ALA A 14 -33.65 -9.76 -19.88
C ALA A 14 -33.22 -9.88 -18.40
N LEU A 15 -33.98 -10.62 -17.58
CA LEU A 15 -33.63 -10.93 -16.19
C LEU A 15 -32.33 -11.76 -16.11
N LEU A 16 -32.18 -12.78 -16.95
CA LEU A 16 -30.95 -13.59 -17.06
C LEU A 16 -29.75 -12.75 -17.55
N ALA A 17 -29.96 -11.82 -18.48
CA ALA A 17 -28.92 -10.91 -18.93
C ALA A 17 -28.52 -9.90 -17.84
N MET A 18 -29.49 -9.39 -17.06
CA MET A 18 -29.21 -8.51 -15.91
C MET A 18 -28.52 -9.23 -14.75
N THR A 19 -28.81 -10.52 -14.52
CA THR A 19 -28.09 -11.31 -13.50
C THR A 19 -26.68 -11.68 -13.95
N MET A 20 -26.43 -11.89 -15.26
CA MET A 20 -25.07 -12.06 -15.77
C MET A 20 -24.26 -10.75 -15.76
N ALA A 21 -24.89 -9.60 -16.03
CA ALA A 21 -24.25 -8.29 -16.03
C ALA A 21 -23.86 -7.78 -14.63
N THR A 22 -24.35 -8.41 -13.56
CA THR A 22 -24.01 -8.09 -12.16
C THR A 22 -22.92 -8.98 -11.57
N ALA A 23 -22.26 -9.82 -12.37
CA ALA A 23 -21.00 -10.43 -11.97
C ALA A 23 -19.94 -9.33 -11.84
N ILE A 24 -19.70 -8.87 -10.60
CA ILE A 24 -18.64 -7.92 -10.25
C ILE A 24 -17.33 -8.46 -10.85
N ALA A 25 -16.83 -7.79 -11.87
CA ALA A 25 -15.56 -8.15 -12.49
C ALA A 25 -14.44 -7.90 -11.48
N ILE A 26 -13.96 -8.96 -10.83
CA ILE A 26 -12.81 -8.90 -9.91
C ILE A 26 -11.58 -8.50 -10.73
N LYS A 27 -11.05 -7.31 -10.46
CA LYS A 27 -9.81 -6.84 -11.08
C LYS A 27 -8.63 -7.63 -10.50
N VAL A 28 -8.15 -8.62 -11.25
CA VAL A 28 -6.94 -9.37 -10.90
C VAL A 28 -5.72 -8.48 -11.15
N VAL A 29 -4.91 -8.29 -10.11
CA VAL A 29 -3.60 -7.60 -10.19
C VAL A 29 -2.51 -8.65 -9.94
N PRO A 30 -1.64 -8.94 -10.91
CA PRO A 30 -0.55 -9.91 -10.71
C PRO A 30 0.46 -9.36 -9.70
N LEU A 31 1.03 -10.24 -8.88
CA LEU A 31 2.18 -9.90 -8.05
C LEU A 31 3.44 -9.88 -8.90
N ASP A 32 4.29 -8.87 -8.70
CA ASP A 32 5.58 -8.73 -9.39
C ASP A 32 6.63 -8.12 -8.45
N MET A 33 7.77 -7.69 -9.00
CA MET A 33 8.86 -7.04 -8.25
C MET A 33 8.65 -5.52 -8.07
N ALA A 34 7.52 -4.97 -8.53
CA ALA A 34 7.20 -3.56 -8.53
C ALA A 34 8.32 -2.69 -9.13
N GLN A 35 8.67 -2.94 -10.38
CA GLN A 35 9.77 -2.27 -11.10
C GLN A 35 9.55 -0.75 -11.29
N ASP A 36 8.30 -0.33 -11.17
CA ASP A 36 7.84 1.05 -11.34
C ASP A 36 7.83 1.85 -10.03
N SER A 37 8.24 1.23 -8.92
CA SER A 37 8.17 1.84 -7.61
C SER A 37 9.35 2.74 -7.26
N PHE A 38 9.07 3.84 -6.56
CA PHE A 38 10.10 4.61 -5.87
C PHE A 38 10.43 3.95 -4.53
N ASP A 39 11.66 3.48 -4.39
CA ASP A 39 12.06 2.53 -3.35
C ASP A 39 13.39 2.92 -2.67
N ASP A 40 13.71 4.21 -2.70
CA ASP A 40 14.97 4.75 -2.20
C ASP A 40 15.19 4.40 -0.71
N GLN A 41 16.39 3.93 -0.40
CA GLN A 41 16.83 3.60 0.95
C GLN A 41 17.73 4.69 1.57
N TYR A 42 18.09 5.70 0.78
CA TYR A 42 18.96 6.82 1.17
C TYR A 42 20.30 6.36 1.79
N ARG A 43 20.86 5.25 1.28
CA ARG A 43 22.09 4.66 1.82
C ARG A 43 23.26 5.60 1.56
N GLY A 44 23.89 6.07 2.63
CA GLY A 44 25.07 6.94 2.57
C GLY A 44 24.78 8.44 2.41
N CYS A 45 23.52 8.85 2.21
CA CYS A 45 23.16 10.25 2.00
C CYS A 45 22.19 10.82 3.04
N THR A 46 21.93 10.11 4.14
CA THR A 46 21.03 10.57 5.20
C THR A 46 21.36 11.99 5.71
N PRO A 47 22.63 12.35 6.00
CA PRO A 47 22.93 13.71 6.46
C PRO A 47 22.61 14.78 5.41
N VAL A 48 22.90 14.50 4.14
CA VAL A 48 22.68 15.42 3.02
C VAL A 48 21.18 15.60 2.74
N MET A 49 20.43 14.48 2.72
CA MET A 49 18.97 14.52 2.58
C MET A 49 18.31 15.26 3.75
N ASN A 50 18.78 15.06 4.98
CA ASN A 50 18.27 15.79 6.14
C ASN A 50 18.48 17.30 6.02
N ALA A 51 19.62 17.74 5.49
CA ALA A 51 19.89 19.16 5.23
C ALA A 51 18.97 19.75 4.15
N ALA A 52 18.50 18.92 3.21
CA ALA A 52 17.60 19.34 2.14
C ALA A 52 16.11 19.39 2.54
N LEU A 53 15.71 18.72 3.62
CA LEU A 53 14.31 18.63 4.04
C LEU A 53 13.58 19.97 4.14
N PRO A 54 14.15 21.06 4.69
CA PRO A 54 13.44 22.34 4.77
C PRO A 54 13.04 22.90 3.39
N PHE A 55 13.92 22.76 2.40
CA PHE A 55 13.64 23.17 1.03
C PHE A 55 12.59 22.28 0.37
N LEU A 56 12.74 20.96 0.50
CA LEU A 56 11.82 19.97 -0.04
C LEU A 56 10.41 20.17 0.49
N TYR A 57 10.26 20.33 1.80
CA TYR A 57 8.97 20.64 2.41
C TYR A 57 8.39 21.92 1.82
N GLY A 58 9.16 23.00 1.69
CA GLY A 58 8.66 24.24 1.08
C GLY A 58 8.03 24.03 -0.31
N VAL A 59 8.68 23.24 -1.16
CA VAL A 59 8.19 22.93 -2.51
C VAL A 59 6.97 21.99 -2.48
N GLU A 60 7.02 20.92 -1.69
CA GLU A 60 5.95 19.92 -1.60
C GLU A 60 4.66 20.51 -1.02
N TYR A 61 4.77 21.32 0.04
CA TYR A 61 3.63 22.02 0.65
C TYR A 61 2.89 22.91 -0.35
N GLN A 62 3.62 23.60 -1.23
CA GLN A 62 3.01 24.47 -2.24
C GLN A 62 2.33 23.68 -3.36
N ARG A 63 2.92 22.56 -3.78
CA ARG A 63 2.42 21.77 -4.92
C ARG A 63 1.30 20.81 -4.55
N THR A 64 1.23 20.40 -3.28
CA THR A 64 0.27 19.40 -2.81
C THR A 64 -0.52 19.91 -1.60
N PRO A 65 -1.59 20.71 -1.83
CA PRO A 65 -2.39 21.29 -0.75
C PRO A 65 -2.96 20.26 0.23
N HIS A 66 -3.30 19.06 -0.28
CA HIS A 66 -3.77 17.94 0.54
C HIS A 66 -2.68 17.43 1.49
N PHE A 67 -1.42 17.39 1.04
CA PHE A 67 -0.28 17.03 1.88
C PHE A 67 -0.03 18.07 2.97
N ALA A 68 -0.04 19.35 2.59
CA ALA A 68 0.10 20.46 3.53
C ALA A 68 -0.94 20.40 4.67
N TRP A 69 -2.21 20.27 4.30
CA TRP A 69 -3.30 20.18 5.27
C TRP A 69 -3.16 18.98 6.20
N GLY A 70 -2.89 17.81 5.64
CA GLY A 70 -2.87 16.60 6.42
C GLY A 70 -1.62 16.49 7.31
N TRP A 71 -0.49 17.10 6.93
CA TRP A 71 0.68 17.20 7.82
C TRP A 71 0.37 18.06 9.05
N VAL A 72 -0.33 19.19 8.88
CA VAL A 72 -0.77 20.03 10.00
C VAL A 72 -1.67 19.24 10.96
N LYS A 73 -2.61 18.44 10.41
CA LYS A 73 -3.46 17.55 11.21
C LYS A 73 -2.65 16.48 11.96
N ALA A 74 -1.73 15.80 11.29
CA ALA A 74 -0.87 14.78 11.92
C ALA A 74 -0.03 15.37 13.05
N GLN A 75 0.50 16.58 12.86
CA GLN A 75 1.24 17.29 13.90
C GLN A 75 0.36 17.63 15.11
N ALA A 76 -0.88 18.08 14.89
CA ALA A 76 -1.82 18.37 15.99
C ALA A 76 -2.18 17.11 16.79
N GLU A 77 -2.46 16.00 16.12
CA GLU A 77 -2.75 14.71 16.76
C GLU A 77 -1.54 14.17 17.54
N TRP A 78 -0.33 14.28 16.97
CA TRP A 78 0.89 13.88 17.67
C TRP A 78 1.12 14.70 18.95
N ARG A 79 0.93 16.02 18.88
CA ARG A 79 1.03 16.91 20.07
C ARG A 79 0.04 16.52 21.16
N LYS A 80 -1.20 16.21 20.79
CA LYS A 80 -2.26 15.81 21.73
C LYS A 80 -1.92 14.53 22.51
N ARG A 81 -1.19 13.59 21.91
CA ARG A 81 -0.83 12.31 22.54
C ARG A 81 0.32 12.39 23.55
N GLY A 82 1.07 13.48 23.57
CA GLY A 82 2.27 13.62 24.39
C GLY A 82 3.51 13.03 23.71
N SER A 83 4.58 13.82 23.67
CA SER A 83 5.81 13.50 22.92
C SER A 83 6.63 12.41 23.60
N ARG A 84 6.43 11.14 23.22
CA ARG A 84 7.40 10.07 23.50
C ARG A 84 8.29 9.92 22.28
N VAL A 85 9.48 10.54 22.33
CA VAL A 85 10.41 10.63 21.19
C VAL A 85 11.28 9.38 21.03
N SER A 86 11.21 8.43 21.96
CA SER A 86 11.95 7.17 21.84
C SER A 86 11.14 6.12 21.07
N PRO A 87 11.69 5.43 20.04
CA PRO A 87 13.09 5.42 19.60
C PRO A 87 13.38 6.28 18.33
N LEU A 88 12.52 7.24 17.98
CA LEU A 88 12.65 8.00 16.72
C LEU A 88 13.67 9.15 16.84
N ALA A 89 14.44 9.38 15.78
CA ALA A 89 15.50 10.39 15.75
C ALA A 89 14.96 11.83 15.69
N SER A 90 13.71 12.05 15.24
CA SER A 90 13.10 13.38 15.24
C SER A 90 11.56 13.37 15.34
N PRO A 91 10.95 14.47 15.83
CA PRO A 91 9.49 14.65 15.78
C PRO A 91 8.91 14.58 14.36
N ALA A 92 9.68 14.97 13.34
CA ALA A 92 9.24 14.90 11.95
C ALA A 92 9.02 13.45 11.49
N GLN A 93 9.84 12.50 11.95
CA GLN A 93 9.63 11.07 11.69
C GLN A 93 8.33 10.56 12.32
N ALA A 94 8.05 10.96 13.57
CA ALA A 94 6.80 10.58 14.25
C ALA A 94 5.57 11.15 13.53
N ILE A 95 5.65 12.41 13.07
CA ILE A 95 4.59 13.08 12.32
C ILE A 95 4.38 12.41 10.96
N ALA A 96 5.45 12.01 10.26
CA ALA A 96 5.35 11.29 9.00
C ALA A 96 4.64 9.93 9.16
N VAL A 97 4.98 9.16 10.20
CA VAL A 97 4.32 7.89 10.53
C VAL A 97 2.84 8.11 10.87
N MET A 98 2.54 9.13 11.69
CA MET A 98 1.17 9.53 12.02
C MET A 98 0.40 9.87 10.74
N ALA A 99 0.93 10.75 9.89
CA ALA A 99 0.31 11.16 8.63
C ALA A 99 0.02 9.97 7.73
N TYR A 100 1.00 9.07 7.54
CA TYR A 100 0.85 7.88 6.72
C TYR A 100 -0.30 6.97 7.21
N SER A 101 -0.45 6.79 8.53
CA SER A 101 -1.51 5.97 9.12
C SER A 101 -2.91 6.61 9.09
N MET A 102 -3.02 7.89 8.73
CA MET A 102 -4.32 8.54 8.57
C MET A 102 -4.99 8.11 7.27
N LYS A 103 -6.31 7.93 7.30
CA LYS A 103 -7.14 7.46 6.16
C LYS A 103 -6.94 8.28 4.88
N TYR A 104 -6.58 9.55 5.00
CA TYR A 104 -6.47 10.48 3.88
C TYR A 104 -5.17 10.33 3.08
N PHE A 105 -4.07 9.84 3.68
CA PHE A 105 -2.76 9.87 3.02
C PHE A 105 -2.35 8.59 2.34
N TYR A 106 -2.58 7.45 2.99
CA TYR A 106 -2.00 6.18 2.53
C TYR A 106 -2.41 5.84 1.09
N LYS A 107 -3.62 6.21 0.66
CA LYS A 107 -4.13 5.90 -0.69
C LYS A 107 -3.35 6.64 -1.76
N ASP A 108 -3.29 7.97 -1.66
CA ASP A 108 -2.70 8.83 -2.68
C ASP A 108 -1.18 8.65 -2.72
N PHE A 109 -0.55 8.57 -1.54
CA PHE A 109 0.88 8.32 -1.43
C PHE A 109 1.25 6.95 -2.02
N ASN A 110 0.56 5.86 -1.64
CA ASN A 110 0.86 4.54 -2.20
C ASN A 110 0.50 4.43 -3.69
N ALA A 111 -0.44 5.23 -4.20
CA ALA A 111 -0.71 5.33 -5.63
C ALA A 111 0.45 5.99 -6.38
N ALA A 112 0.96 7.13 -5.89
CA ALA A 112 2.10 7.84 -6.47
C ALA A 112 3.37 6.96 -6.49
N VAL A 113 3.67 6.31 -5.37
CA VAL A 113 4.84 5.41 -5.25
C VAL A 113 4.76 4.26 -6.24
N ARG A 114 3.57 3.71 -6.52
CA ARG A 114 3.39 2.55 -7.43
C ARG A 114 3.65 2.86 -8.91
N THR A 115 3.59 4.12 -9.33
CA THR A 115 3.56 4.48 -10.76
C THR A 115 4.68 5.43 -11.20
N GLY A 116 5.70 5.64 -10.36
CA GLY A 116 6.75 6.64 -10.54
C GLY A 116 7.78 6.34 -11.65
N GLY A 117 7.83 5.12 -12.19
CA GLY A 117 8.58 4.77 -13.40
C GLY A 117 7.67 4.03 -14.38
N ARG A 118 7.72 4.28 -15.70
CA ARG A 118 6.78 3.60 -16.63
C ARG A 118 7.35 3.28 -18.02
N SER A 119 7.22 2.01 -18.41
CA SER A 119 6.90 1.59 -19.78
C SER A 119 6.29 0.17 -19.81
N ARG A 120 5.18 0.00 -20.56
CA ARG A 120 4.37 -1.23 -20.72
C ARG A 120 5.06 -2.34 -21.53
N GLN A 121 6.10 -2.00 -22.29
CA GLN A 121 6.78 -2.91 -23.22
C GLN A 121 7.79 -3.82 -22.51
N GLU A 122 8.35 -3.38 -21.38
CA GLU A 122 9.43 -4.07 -20.66
C GLU A 122 8.90 -5.22 -19.78
N TYR A 123 7.70 -5.05 -19.19
CA TYR A 123 6.99 -6.09 -18.44
C TYR A 123 6.70 -7.34 -19.29
N ARG A 124 6.32 -7.15 -20.56
CA ARG A 124 5.92 -8.25 -21.44
C ARG A 124 7.08 -9.16 -21.86
N ASN A 125 8.31 -8.65 -21.86
CA ASN A 125 9.43 -9.36 -22.49
C ASN A 125 10.35 -10.08 -21.50
N ASN A 126 10.34 -9.75 -20.19
CA ASN A 126 11.48 -10.08 -19.31
C ASN A 126 11.15 -10.70 -17.92
N PHE A 127 9.90 -11.03 -17.57
CA PHE A 127 9.57 -11.47 -16.20
C PHE A 127 9.72 -13.00 -16.00
N HIS A 128 10.86 -13.43 -15.42
CA HIS A 128 11.19 -14.84 -15.13
C HIS A 128 11.37 -15.17 -13.64
N PHE A 129 11.07 -14.27 -12.70
CA PHE A 129 11.47 -14.40 -11.29
C PHE A 129 10.36 -14.85 -10.32
N LYS A 130 10.74 -15.63 -9.28
CA LYS A 130 9.87 -16.21 -8.23
C LYS A 130 9.70 -15.32 -6.98
N MET A 131 10.15 -14.08 -7.06
CA MET A 131 10.23 -13.12 -5.96
C MET A 131 9.25 -11.98 -6.20
N VAL A 132 8.66 -11.45 -5.12
CA VAL A 132 7.66 -10.37 -5.18
C VAL A 132 8.01 -9.25 -4.21
N ARG A 133 7.50 -8.05 -4.48
CA ARG A 133 7.64 -6.87 -3.62
C ARG A 133 6.42 -5.99 -3.77
N PHE A 134 6.03 -5.29 -2.71
CA PHE A 134 4.86 -4.40 -2.76
C PHE A 134 5.15 -3.10 -3.52
N GLY A 135 6.40 -2.61 -3.48
CA GLY A 135 6.81 -1.38 -4.17
C GLY A 135 6.07 -0.15 -3.68
N HIS A 136 5.59 -0.18 -2.44
CA HIS A 136 5.11 0.96 -1.69
C HIS A 136 5.14 0.57 -0.21
N PHE A 137 5.04 1.55 0.67
CA PHE A 137 4.84 1.26 2.08
C PHE A 137 3.56 0.43 2.25
N THR A 138 3.65 -0.64 3.02
CA THR A 138 2.56 -1.61 3.15
C THR A 138 2.16 -1.74 4.61
N SER A 139 0.96 -1.26 4.94
CA SER A 139 0.36 -1.44 6.26
C SER A 139 -0.12 -2.87 6.41
N THR A 140 0.35 -3.53 7.47
CA THR A 140 -0.12 -4.84 7.91
C THR A 140 -0.56 -4.77 9.37
N SER A 141 -1.25 -5.79 9.88
CA SER A 141 -1.66 -5.85 11.28
C SER A 141 -1.15 -7.12 11.94
N LEU A 142 -0.75 -7.03 13.21
CA LEU A 142 -0.49 -8.20 14.04
C LEU A 142 -1.74 -9.02 14.36
N SER A 143 -2.94 -8.47 14.09
CA SER A 143 -4.22 -9.17 14.28
C SER A 143 -4.83 -9.54 12.94
N LYS A 144 -5.05 -10.86 12.75
CA LYS A 144 -5.76 -11.40 11.59
C LYS A 144 -7.17 -10.80 11.46
N ASP A 145 -7.90 -10.69 12.55
CA ASP A 145 -9.28 -10.19 12.55
C ASP A 145 -9.35 -8.71 12.14
N ILE A 146 -8.34 -7.92 12.51
CA ILE A 146 -8.22 -6.53 12.07
C ILE A 146 -7.89 -6.47 10.58
N ALA A 147 -6.86 -7.21 10.14
CA ALA A 147 -6.46 -7.23 8.73
C ALA A 147 -7.62 -7.66 7.80
N GLN A 148 -8.46 -8.60 8.24
CA GLN A 148 -9.60 -9.07 7.48
C GLN A 148 -10.69 -8.02 7.24
N LYS A 149 -10.76 -6.96 8.05
CA LYS A 149 -11.71 -5.85 7.84
C LYS A 149 -11.36 -4.98 6.63
N TYR A 150 -10.10 -5.04 6.15
CA TYR A 150 -9.60 -4.21 5.06
C TYR A 150 -9.61 -4.91 3.70
N GLY A 151 -9.91 -6.22 3.65
CA GLY A 151 -9.90 -6.99 2.40
C GLY A 151 -10.78 -8.24 2.43
N THR A 152 -11.64 -8.36 1.43
CA THR A 152 -12.60 -9.46 1.27
C THR A 152 -12.05 -10.61 0.42
N ASP A 153 -11.16 -10.31 -0.53
CA ASP A 153 -10.83 -11.26 -1.60
C ASP A 153 -9.48 -11.94 -1.39
N THR A 154 -8.47 -11.20 -0.93
CA THR A 154 -7.12 -11.73 -0.68
C THR A 154 -6.62 -11.34 0.71
N ILE A 155 -6.03 -12.30 1.43
CA ILE A 155 -5.28 -12.08 2.68
C ILE A 155 -3.82 -12.41 2.43
N PHE A 156 -2.93 -11.48 2.77
CA PHE A 156 -1.51 -11.74 2.84
C PHE A 156 -1.12 -12.08 4.28
N GLU A 157 -0.46 -13.22 4.45
CA GLU A 157 0.21 -13.60 5.69
C GLU A 157 1.70 -13.34 5.50
N VAL A 158 2.24 -12.32 6.15
CA VAL A 158 3.57 -11.79 5.81
C VAL A 158 4.53 -12.01 6.97
N HIS A 159 5.60 -12.78 6.71
CA HIS A 159 6.77 -12.84 7.59
C HIS A 159 7.81 -11.83 7.11
N THR A 160 7.77 -10.62 7.68
CA THR A 160 8.68 -9.51 7.37
C THR A 160 9.88 -9.49 8.34
N CYS A 161 11.04 -9.06 7.84
CA CYS A 161 12.25 -8.79 8.62
C CYS A 161 12.55 -7.29 8.75
N HIS A 162 11.92 -6.46 7.92
CA HIS A 162 12.13 -5.00 7.90
C HIS A 162 10.89 -4.20 8.34
N GLY A 163 9.77 -4.88 8.59
CA GLY A 163 8.54 -4.29 9.07
C GLY A 163 8.69 -3.79 10.51
N VAL A 164 8.21 -2.58 10.77
CA VAL A 164 8.30 -1.93 12.08
C VAL A 164 6.92 -1.84 12.70
N ASN A 165 6.79 -2.27 13.96
CA ASN A 165 5.57 -2.04 14.74
C ASN A 165 5.43 -0.53 15.01
N ILE A 166 4.43 0.09 14.40
CA ILE A 166 4.16 1.52 14.53
C ILE A 166 2.94 1.80 15.41
N GLN A 167 2.46 0.82 16.19
CA GLN A 167 1.29 0.97 17.05
C GLN A 167 1.35 2.21 17.96
N ALA A 168 2.53 2.52 18.52
CA ALA A 168 2.73 3.69 19.37
C ALA A 168 2.64 5.04 18.61
N PHE A 169 2.83 5.01 17.29
CA PHE A 169 2.93 6.19 16.43
C PHE A 169 1.75 6.32 15.44
N SER A 170 0.96 5.26 15.26
CA SER A 170 -0.18 5.20 14.34
C SER A 170 -1.40 5.97 14.88
N TYR A 171 -2.14 6.62 13.99
CA TYR A 171 -3.37 7.35 14.27
C TYR A 171 -4.43 6.49 14.97
N ASP A 172 -4.43 5.19 14.72
CA ASP A 172 -5.30 4.24 15.40
C ASP A 172 -4.49 3.06 15.94
N PRO A 173 -4.06 3.12 17.22
CA PRO A 173 -3.27 2.07 17.85
C PRO A 173 -4.01 0.74 17.96
N SER A 174 -5.35 0.75 17.85
CA SER A 174 -6.13 -0.48 17.88
C SER A 174 -5.84 -1.36 16.66
N ASN A 175 -5.36 -0.77 15.55
CA ASN A 175 -5.01 -1.50 14.33
C ASN A 175 -3.77 -2.39 14.48
N ARG A 176 -2.97 -2.22 15.55
CA ARG A 176 -1.74 -3.01 15.80
C ARG A 176 -0.84 -3.06 14.57
N GLU A 177 -0.66 -1.88 13.98
CA GLU A 177 -0.09 -1.72 12.63
C GLU A 177 1.41 -2.01 12.61
N VAL A 178 1.83 -2.81 11.63
CA VAL A 178 3.23 -3.04 11.26
C VAL A 178 3.41 -2.50 9.85
N LEU A 179 4.32 -1.53 9.72
CA LEU A 179 4.61 -0.86 8.46
C LEU A 179 5.81 -1.52 7.77
N ILE A 180 5.59 -2.06 6.58
CA ILE A 180 6.61 -2.71 5.75
C ILE A 180 7.14 -1.71 4.71
N PRO A 181 8.46 -1.55 4.55
CA PRO A 181 9.04 -0.61 3.59
C PRO A 181 8.91 -1.11 2.13
N PRO A 182 8.96 -0.19 1.15
CA PRO A 182 8.76 -0.51 -0.27
C PRO A 182 9.85 -1.41 -0.86
N PHE A 183 11.02 -1.48 -0.24
CA PHE A 183 12.21 -2.19 -0.75
C PHE A 183 12.31 -3.66 -0.32
N GLU A 184 11.50 -4.13 0.61
CA GLU A 184 11.60 -5.51 1.12
C GLU A 184 11.11 -6.53 0.09
N THR A 185 11.91 -7.57 -0.16
CA THR A 185 11.59 -8.63 -1.12
C THR A 185 11.10 -9.89 -0.42
N PHE A 186 10.12 -10.56 -1.03
CA PHE A 186 9.45 -11.72 -0.48
C PHE A 186 9.44 -12.89 -1.46
N LYS A 187 9.50 -14.10 -0.92
CA LYS A 187 9.11 -15.32 -1.62
C LYS A 187 7.68 -15.71 -1.25
N VAL A 188 6.90 -16.13 -2.23
CA VAL A 188 5.63 -16.81 -1.97
C VAL A 188 5.95 -18.21 -1.46
N THR A 189 5.51 -18.51 -0.23
CA THR A 189 5.75 -19.81 0.41
C THR A 189 4.55 -20.73 0.35
N LYS A 190 3.35 -20.16 0.29
CA LYS A 190 2.09 -20.92 0.27
C LYS A 190 0.99 -20.08 -0.36
N VAL A 191 0.11 -20.73 -1.12
CA VAL A 191 -1.14 -20.16 -1.60
C VAL A 191 -2.25 -21.15 -1.28
N THR A 192 -3.28 -20.70 -0.57
CA THR A 192 -4.46 -21.51 -0.22
C THR A 192 -5.73 -20.76 -0.55
N ARG A 193 -6.80 -21.48 -0.90
CA ARG A 193 -8.14 -20.91 -1.03
C ARG A 193 -9.01 -21.34 0.15
N ASP A 194 -9.77 -20.40 0.66
CA ASP A 194 -10.74 -20.56 1.75
C ASP A 194 -12.07 -19.99 1.24
N GLY A 195 -12.87 -20.85 0.61
CA GLY A 195 -14.02 -20.44 -0.21
C GLY A 195 -13.60 -19.54 -1.38
N GLN A 196 -14.14 -18.31 -1.42
CA GLN A 196 -13.77 -17.29 -2.42
C GLN A 196 -12.51 -16.50 -2.03
N LYS A 197 -11.99 -16.66 -0.80
CA LYS A 197 -10.87 -15.89 -0.29
C LYS A 197 -9.54 -16.58 -0.60
N THR A 198 -8.61 -15.86 -1.21
CA THR A 198 -7.25 -16.35 -1.44
C THR A 198 -6.34 -15.92 -0.30
N ARG A 199 -5.59 -16.84 0.28
CA ARG A 199 -4.56 -16.56 1.28
C ARG A 199 -3.18 -16.82 0.66
N ILE A 200 -2.30 -15.82 0.71
CA ILE A 200 -0.94 -15.88 0.17
C ILE A 200 0.04 -15.66 1.32
N SER A 201 0.86 -16.66 1.62
CA SER A 201 1.88 -16.56 2.67
C SER A 201 3.22 -16.13 2.07
N LEU A 202 3.74 -15.00 2.51
CA LEU A 202 4.98 -14.37 2.06
C LEU A 202 6.06 -14.50 3.14
N ARG A 203 7.29 -14.79 2.73
CA ARG A 203 8.45 -14.78 3.63
C ARG A 203 9.52 -13.86 3.09
N SER A 204 10.02 -12.97 3.94
CA SER A 204 11.12 -12.06 3.62
C SER A 204 12.35 -12.83 3.16
N THR A 205 13.08 -12.22 2.24
CA THR A 205 14.28 -12.81 1.60
C THR A 205 15.41 -11.82 1.44
N GLY A 206 15.18 -10.53 1.69
CA GLY A 206 16.18 -9.49 1.56
C GLY A 206 15.57 -8.15 1.16
N THR A 207 16.39 -7.34 0.52
CA THR A 207 16.03 -6.00 0.06
C THR A 207 16.44 -5.82 -1.40
N PHE A 208 15.67 -5.06 -2.15
CA PHE A 208 16.02 -4.56 -3.47
C PHE A 208 15.57 -3.12 -3.56
N SER A 209 16.42 -2.24 -4.10
CA SER A 209 16.06 -0.87 -4.48
C SER A 209 16.63 -0.56 -5.85
N LYS A 210 15.82 0.09 -6.68
CA LYS A 210 16.23 0.67 -7.95
C LYS A 210 16.87 2.04 -7.74
N TYR A 211 16.40 2.79 -6.75
CA TYR A 211 16.86 4.14 -6.46
C TYR A 211 17.75 4.18 -5.21
N ASN A 212 18.76 5.03 -5.23
CA ASN A 212 19.53 5.41 -4.04
C ASN A 212 19.92 6.87 -4.14
N CYS A 213 19.48 7.67 -3.16
CA CYS A 213 19.74 9.11 -3.10
C CYS A 213 19.28 9.88 -4.34
N ALA A 214 18.19 9.45 -4.98
CA ALA A 214 17.80 9.87 -6.33
C ALA A 214 17.38 11.34 -6.47
N TRP A 215 17.22 12.05 -5.36
CA TRP A 215 16.98 13.50 -5.35
C TRP A 215 18.26 14.34 -5.41
N LEU A 216 19.40 13.77 -4.97
CA LEU A 216 20.72 14.40 -5.00
C LEU A 216 21.38 14.22 -6.37
#